data_AF-A0A7S4IGQ5-F1
#
_entry.id   AF-A0A7S4IGQ5-F1
#
_cell.length_a   1.000
_cell.length_b   1.000
_cell.length_c   1.000
_cell.angle_alpha   90.00
_cell.angle_beta   90.00
_cell.angle_gamma   90.00
#
_symmetry.space_group_name_H-M   'P 1'
#
loop_
_entity.id
_entity.type
_entity.pdbx_description
1 polymer ?
#
loop_
_entity_poly.entity_id
_entity_poly.type
_entity_poly.pdbx_seq_one_letter_code
_entity_poly.pdbx_strand_id
1 'polypeptide(L)'
;MPKNTGPSVSSPSPSLRRRKKVNENKNNEERPKNGQHNKQQRLVWERFVHVSSRPVDWILIIYFFFAFMATYFFAIQQASGIDFNYPRGIIYPPSTFVEIMIWWGRTYNPLCLTNPLFYRTIQTINVALAGPFFLFAMINFISGHNWIRLPTLIWSSCNLYSLVIIVTEEFATAEPSAVLLYYYAAHFFVSLLAFYRSWKPFPFGGYLRLVHDSR
;
A
#
# COMPACT_ATOMS: atom_id res chain seq x y z
N MET A 1 -63.04 -21.99 -15.68
CA MET A 1 -63.35 -20.70 -16.35
C MET A 1 -62.60 -20.62 -17.67
N PRO A 2 -63.19 -20.05 -18.74
CA PRO A 2 -62.76 -20.21 -20.13
C PRO A 2 -61.97 -19.03 -20.73
N LYS A 3 -61.48 -19.29 -21.96
CA LYS A 3 -60.85 -18.49 -23.04
C LYS A 3 -61.17 -16.98 -23.15
N ASN A 4 -60.18 -16.21 -23.62
CA ASN A 4 -60.26 -15.26 -24.78
C ASN A 4 -58.89 -14.54 -24.96
N THR A 5 -58.10 -14.71 -26.02
CA THR A 5 -58.18 -14.33 -27.46
C THR A 5 -57.98 -12.84 -27.80
N GLY A 6 -56.80 -12.52 -28.36
CA GLY A 6 -56.51 -11.61 -29.50
C GLY A 6 -56.88 -10.12 -29.38
N PRO A 7 -56.54 -9.23 -30.36
CA PRO A 7 -55.88 -9.42 -31.67
C PRO A 7 -54.47 -8.75 -31.74
N SER A 8 -53.50 -9.09 -32.60
CA SER A 8 -53.41 -9.16 -34.07
C SER A 8 -53.23 -7.80 -34.81
N VAL A 9 -52.02 -7.64 -35.36
CA VAL A 9 -51.65 -7.11 -36.69
C VAL A 9 -52.02 -5.66 -37.09
N SER A 10 -50.99 -4.85 -37.40
CA SER A 10 -50.90 -4.17 -38.71
C SER A 10 -49.50 -3.59 -39.01
N SER A 11 -48.87 -4.14 -40.04
CA SER A 11 -48.02 -3.44 -41.02
C SER A 11 -48.69 -3.70 -42.39
N PRO A 12 -48.37 -3.06 -43.53
CA PRO A 12 -47.38 -2.01 -43.84
C PRO A 12 -48.04 -0.79 -44.54
N SER A 13 -47.31 0.24 -44.99
CA SER A 13 -47.09 0.48 -46.44
C SER A 13 -46.40 1.84 -46.76
N PRO A 14 -45.85 1.99 -47.99
CA PRO A 14 -44.73 2.86 -48.34
C PRO A 14 -45.16 4.14 -49.10
N SER A 15 -44.16 4.96 -49.45
CA SER A 15 -44.12 6.09 -50.41
C SER A 15 -43.49 7.32 -49.73
N LEU A 16 -42.63 8.16 -50.32
CA LEU A 16 -42.36 8.50 -51.70
C LEU A 16 -40.91 8.97 -51.87
N ARG A 17 -40.35 8.51 -52.97
CA ARG A 17 -39.20 8.98 -53.75
C ARG A 17 -39.26 10.50 -53.97
N ARG A 18 -38.22 11.27 -53.57
CA ARG A 18 -37.92 12.54 -54.26
C ARG A 18 -36.42 12.80 -54.37
N ARG A 19 -35.94 12.60 -55.60
CA ARG A 19 -34.70 13.14 -56.18
C ARG A 19 -34.50 14.60 -55.79
N LYS A 20 -33.29 14.94 -55.32
CA LYS A 20 -32.69 16.25 -55.55
C LYS A 20 -31.27 16.04 -56.09
N LYS A 21 -31.12 16.22 -57.41
CA LYS A 21 -29.86 16.56 -58.06
C LYS A 21 -29.57 18.02 -57.68
N VAL A 22 -28.45 18.30 -57.03
CA VAL A 22 -27.89 19.66 -56.98
C VAL A 22 -26.36 19.54 -57.06
N ASN A 23 -25.86 20.03 -58.19
CA ASN A 23 -24.58 20.66 -58.48
C ASN A 23 -23.28 20.00 -58.00
N GLU A 24 -22.63 19.36 -58.99
CA GLU A 24 -21.19 19.55 -59.21
C GLU A 24 -20.85 21.04 -59.13
N ASN A 25 -20.00 21.41 -58.18
CA ASN A 25 -19.22 22.62 -58.32
C ASN A 25 -17.79 22.34 -57.88
N LYS A 26 -16.90 22.54 -58.86
CA LYS A 26 -15.45 22.57 -58.74
C LYS A 26 -15.05 23.48 -57.59
N ASN A 27 -14.45 22.93 -56.55
CA ASN A 27 -13.50 23.65 -55.72
C ASN A 27 -12.25 22.77 -55.57
N ASN A 28 -11.24 23.13 -56.38
CA ASN A 28 -9.86 22.85 -56.10
C ASN A 28 -9.51 23.60 -54.80
N GLU A 29 -9.79 22.98 -53.66
CA GLU A 29 -9.14 23.37 -52.41
C GLU A 29 -7.88 22.53 -52.27
N GLU A 30 -6.76 23.23 -52.26
CA GLU A 30 -5.43 22.76 -51.95
C GLU A 30 -5.50 21.82 -50.74
N ARG A 31 -5.21 20.52 -50.97
CA ARG A 31 -4.88 19.64 -49.86
C ARG A 31 -3.66 20.24 -49.16
N PRO A 32 -3.73 20.69 -47.90
CA PRO A 32 -2.51 20.87 -47.15
C PRO A 32 -1.84 19.49 -47.14
N LYS A 33 -0.59 19.42 -47.62
CA LYS A 33 0.31 18.29 -47.37
C LYS A 33 0.54 18.25 -45.86
N ASN A 34 -0.45 17.76 -45.13
CA ASN A 34 -0.35 17.49 -43.72
C ASN A 34 0.51 16.24 -43.62
N GLY A 35 1.83 16.44 -43.76
CA GLY A 35 2.86 15.51 -43.35
C GLY A 35 2.80 15.38 -41.83
N GLN A 36 1.69 14.87 -41.32
CA GLN A 36 1.69 14.19 -40.04
C GLN A 36 2.64 13.02 -40.24
N HIS A 37 3.90 13.22 -39.86
CA HIS A 37 4.74 12.13 -39.37
C HIS A 37 3.94 11.48 -38.24
N ASN A 38 3.10 10.52 -38.64
CA ASN A 38 2.28 9.72 -37.77
C ASN A 38 3.28 8.79 -37.06
N LYS A 39 3.96 9.34 -36.04
CA LYS A 39 4.82 8.58 -35.13
C LYS A 39 3.91 7.49 -34.58
N GLN A 40 4.05 6.28 -35.11
CA GLN A 40 3.23 5.15 -34.72
C GLN A 40 3.48 4.89 -33.24
N GLN A 41 2.56 5.35 -32.39
CA GLN A 41 2.60 5.08 -30.97
C GLN A 41 2.14 3.65 -30.77
N ARG A 42 2.99 2.81 -30.18
CA ARG A 42 2.64 1.43 -29.84
C ARG A 42 2.46 1.33 -28.34
N LEU A 43 1.33 0.77 -27.93
CA LEU A 43 1.10 0.33 -26.56
C LEU A 43 1.84 -0.99 -26.36
N VAL A 44 2.80 -0.99 -25.43
CA VAL A 44 3.55 -2.19 -25.03
C VAL A 44 3.19 -2.52 -23.58
N TRP A 45 2.81 -3.77 -23.34
CA TRP A 45 2.59 -4.29 -22.00
C TRP A 45 3.93 -4.60 -21.34
N GLU A 46 4.25 -3.91 -20.25
CA GLU A 46 5.36 -4.33 -19.40
C GLU A 46 4.96 -5.56 -18.59
N ARG A 47 5.82 -6.60 -18.64
CA ARG A 47 5.57 -7.85 -17.91
C ARG A 47 5.64 -7.60 -16.41
N PHE A 48 4.87 -8.38 -15.66
CA PHE A 48 5.04 -8.48 -14.21
C PHE A 48 6.42 -9.03 -13.89
N VAL A 49 7.13 -8.35 -13.00
CA VAL A 49 8.45 -8.79 -12.55
C VAL A 49 8.23 -9.80 -11.43
N HIS A 50 8.77 -11.01 -11.55
CA HIS A 50 8.64 -12.03 -10.52
C HIS A 50 9.44 -11.63 -9.26
N VAL A 51 9.01 -12.09 -8.08
CA VAL A 51 9.65 -11.72 -6.79
C VAL A 51 11.13 -12.13 -6.74
N SER A 52 11.50 -13.23 -7.42
CA SER A 52 12.88 -13.71 -7.54
C SER A 52 13.82 -12.73 -8.23
N SER A 53 13.29 -11.79 -9.02
CA SER A 53 14.07 -10.75 -9.71
C SER A 53 14.15 -9.44 -8.91
N ARG A 54 13.63 -9.42 -7.66
CA ARG A 54 13.51 -8.21 -6.82
C ARG A 54 14.11 -8.48 -5.43
N PRO A 55 15.44 -8.57 -5.29
CA PRO A 55 16.09 -8.95 -4.02
C PRO A 55 15.79 -7.96 -2.88
N VAL A 56 15.57 -6.69 -3.20
CA VAL A 56 15.19 -5.65 -2.22
C VAL A 56 13.82 -5.93 -1.58
N ASP A 57 12.89 -6.55 -2.32
CA ASP A 57 11.55 -6.82 -1.80
C ASP A 57 11.60 -7.89 -0.70
N TRP A 58 12.58 -8.80 -0.73
CA TRP A 58 12.79 -9.79 0.33
C TRP A 58 13.13 -9.15 1.67
N ILE A 59 13.92 -8.08 1.69
CA ILE A 59 14.23 -7.34 2.91
C ILE A 59 12.95 -6.79 3.54
N LEU A 60 12.07 -6.22 2.72
CA LEU A 60 10.78 -5.68 3.17
C LEU A 60 9.83 -6.79 3.64
N ILE A 61 9.75 -7.90 2.91
CA ILE A 61 8.91 -9.05 3.27
C ILE A 61 9.33 -9.62 4.62
N ILE A 62 10.64 -9.86 4.81
CA ILE A 62 11.19 -10.37 6.06
C ILE A 62 10.92 -9.38 7.20
N TYR A 63 11.14 -8.08 6.96
CA TYR A 63 10.84 -7.06 7.94
C TYR A 63 9.35 -7.04 8.32
N PHE A 64 8.43 -7.05 7.36
CA PHE A 64 6.99 -7.05 7.66
C PHE A 64 6.56 -8.30 8.44
N PHE A 65 7.16 -9.46 8.14
CA PHE A 65 6.93 -10.66 8.94
C PHE A 65 7.34 -10.47 10.41
N PHE A 66 8.56 -10.01 10.66
CA PHE A 66 9.04 -9.78 12.03
C PHE A 66 8.30 -8.63 12.72
N ALA A 67 7.94 -7.57 11.99
CA ALA A 67 7.17 -6.45 12.50
C ALA A 67 5.75 -6.88 12.88
N PHE A 68 5.12 -7.76 12.09
CA PHE A 68 3.84 -8.38 12.41
C PHE A 68 3.93 -9.20 13.71
N MET A 69 4.94 -10.07 13.81
CA MET A 69 5.18 -10.86 15.03
C MET A 69 5.41 -9.94 16.24
N ALA A 70 6.27 -8.93 16.11
CA ALA A 70 6.55 -7.99 17.19
C ALA A 70 5.29 -7.19 17.61
N THR A 71 4.47 -6.77 16.65
CA THR A 71 3.24 -6.03 16.95
C THR A 71 2.29 -6.86 17.83
N TYR A 72 2.07 -8.13 17.48
CA TYR A 72 1.13 -8.96 18.23
C TYR A 72 1.74 -9.58 19.49
N PHE A 73 3.01 -9.98 19.52
CA PHE A 73 3.60 -10.53 20.74
C PHE A 73 4.00 -9.46 21.77
N PHE A 74 4.37 -8.26 21.31
CA PHE A 74 5.01 -7.25 22.15
C PHE A 74 4.18 -5.98 22.25
N ALA A 75 3.82 -5.34 21.13
CA ALA A 75 3.11 -4.05 21.17
C ALA A 75 1.70 -4.17 21.76
N ILE A 76 1.02 -5.32 21.62
CA ILE A 76 -0.31 -5.53 22.21
C ILE A 76 -0.33 -5.37 23.74
N GLN A 77 0.77 -5.68 24.42
CA GLN A 77 0.90 -5.53 25.88
C GLN A 77 0.88 -4.06 26.27
N GLN A 78 1.65 -3.26 25.52
CA GLN A 78 1.75 -1.82 25.73
C GLN A 78 0.41 -1.15 25.39
N ALA A 79 -0.22 -1.55 24.27
CA ALA A 79 -1.50 -1.04 23.79
C ALA A 79 -2.67 -1.32 24.76
N SER A 80 -2.70 -2.49 25.39
CA SER A 80 -3.76 -2.88 26.33
C SER A 80 -3.65 -2.17 27.69
N GLY A 81 -2.53 -1.49 27.95
CA GLY A 81 -2.32 -0.78 29.21
C GLY A 81 -2.21 -1.72 30.42
N ILE A 82 -1.85 -2.98 30.18
CA ILE A 82 -1.64 -3.96 31.25
C ILE A 82 -0.50 -3.45 32.12
N ASP A 83 -0.76 -3.40 33.42
CA ASP A 83 0.26 -3.04 34.40
C ASP A 83 1.31 -4.17 34.46
N PHE A 84 2.54 -3.86 34.03
CA PHE A 84 3.66 -4.81 34.04
C PHE A 84 4.01 -5.29 35.46
N ASN A 85 3.45 -4.67 36.50
CA ASN A 85 3.60 -5.07 37.89
C ASN A 85 2.69 -6.24 38.31
N TYR A 86 1.60 -6.54 37.56
CA TYR A 86 0.65 -7.60 37.91
C TYR A 86 0.11 -8.35 36.67
N PRO A 87 0.85 -9.31 36.09
CA PRO A 87 0.44 -10.04 34.88
C PRO A 87 -0.62 -11.14 35.14
N ARG A 88 -1.50 -10.99 36.14
CA ARG A 88 -2.45 -12.04 36.53
C ARG A 88 -3.79 -11.87 35.79
N GLY A 89 -4.08 -12.81 34.87
CA GLY A 89 -5.43 -13.00 34.29
C GLY A 89 -5.55 -12.85 32.78
N ILE A 90 -4.44 -12.66 32.06
CA ILE A 90 -4.48 -12.34 30.63
C ILE A 90 -4.00 -13.54 29.81
N ILE A 91 -4.88 -14.00 28.91
CA ILE A 91 -4.66 -15.18 28.05
C ILE A 91 -3.54 -14.93 27.04
N TYR A 92 -3.30 -13.67 26.66
CA TYR A 92 -2.34 -13.30 25.64
C TYR A 92 -1.69 -11.93 25.90
N PRO A 93 -0.36 -11.81 25.75
CA PRO A 93 0.59 -12.81 25.23
C PRO A 93 1.12 -13.79 26.28
N PRO A 94 1.73 -14.92 25.86
CA PRO A 94 2.31 -15.91 26.76
C PRO A 94 3.33 -15.31 27.75
N SER A 95 3.42 -15.86 28.96
CA SER A 95 4.26 -15.35 30.04
C SER A 95 5.72 -15.15 29.65
N THR A 96 6.29 -16.07 28.87
CA THR A 96 7.67 -15.95 28.38
C THR A 96 7.90 -14.66 27.58
N PHE A 97 6.95 -14.24 26.73
CA PHE A 97 7.07 -13.00 25.97
C PHE A 97 6.90 -11.76 26.85
N VAL A 98 6.09 -11.85 27.91
CA VAL A 98 5.96 -10.78 28.90
C VAL A 98 7.27 -10.60 29.67
N GLU A 99 7.89 -11.69 30.12
CA GLU A 99 9.18 -11.66 30.82
C GLU A 99 10.30 -11.09 29.95
N ILE A 100 10.36 -11.49 28.67
CA ILE A 100 11.31 -10.93 27.70
C ILE A 100 11.11 -9.41 27.55
N MET A 101 9.87 -8.95 27.50
CA MET A 101 9.57 -7.51 27.39
C MET A 101 9.93 -6.75 28.66
N ILE A 102 9.68 -7.33 29.83
CA ILE A 102 10.09 -6.73 31.11
C ILE A 102 11.60 -6.63 31.17
N TRP A 103 12.32 -7.69 30.78
CA TRP A 103 13.78 -7.68 30.70
C TRP A 103 14.29 -6.62 29.72
N TRP A 104 13.73 -6.57 28.51
CA TRP A 104 14.08 -5.58 27.49
C TRP A 104 13.85 -4.16 28.00
N GLY A 105 12.71 -3.92 28.64
CA GLY A 105 12.34 -2.61 29.14
C GLY A 105 13.25 -2.13 30.28
N ARG A 106 13.64 -3.04 31.19
CA ARG A 106 14.58 -2.72 32.27
C ARG A 106 16.00 -2.48 31.79
N THR A 107 16.38 -3.14 30.69
CA THR A 107 17.77 -3.12 30.20
C THR A 107 18.02 -2.00 29.20
N TYR A 108 17.09 -1.77 28.27
CA TYR A 108 17.30 -0.91 27.12
C TYR A 108 16.24 0.17 26.94
N ASN A 109 14.96 -0.12 27.20
CA ASN A 109 13.84 0.77 26.87
C ASN A 109 12.90 0.99 28.09
N PRO A 110 13.23 1.92 28.98
CA PRO A 110 12.38 2.21 30.15
C PRO A 110 10.99 2.75 29.76
N LEU A 111 10.90 3.42 28.62
CA LEU A 111 9.65 4.01 28.11
C LEU A 111 8.56 2.96 27.89
N CYS A 112 8.94 1.74 27.49
CA CYS A 112 7.98 0.67 27.30
C CYS A 112 7.35 0.17 28.61
N LEU A 113 8.02 0.37 29.75
CA LEU A 113 7.52 -0.02 31.07
C LEU A 113 6.72 1.10 31.74
N THR A 114 7.18 2.34 31.62
CA THR A 114 6.42 3.51 32.10
C THR A 114 5.13 3.70 31.30
N ASN A 115 5.15 3.31 30.02
CA ASN A 115 4.02 3.25 29.11
C ASN A 115 3.09 4.49 29.19
N PRO A 116 3.64 5.72 29.02
CA PRO A 116 2.85 6.93 29.09
C PRO A 116 1.77 6.96 28.01
N LEU A 117 0.73 7.79 28.21
CA LEU A 117 -0.47 7.77 27.37
C LEU A 117 -0.18 7.93 25.87
N PHE A 118 0.75 8.82 25.49
CA PHE A 118 1.08 9.03 24.08
C PHE A 118 1.71 7.77 23.46
N TYR A 119 2.61 7.11 24.20
CA TYR A 119 3.31 5.92 23.76
C TYR A 119 2.32 4.76 23.64
N ARG A 120 1.45 4.58 24.64
CA ARG A 120 0.34 3.63 24.59
C ARG A 120 -0.55 3.86 23.36
N THR A 121 -0.92 5.11 23.07
CA THR A 121 -1.73 5.45 21.89
C THR A 121 -1.03 5.06 20.58
N ILE A 122 0.28 5.32 20.45
CA ILE A 122 1.06 4.88 19.28
C ILE A 122 1.00 3.36 19.16
N GLN A 123 1.17 2.62 20.26
CA GLN A 123 1.11 1.15 20.23
C GLN A 123 -0.29 0.62 19.93
N THR A 124 -1.35 1.27 20.43
CA THR A 124 -2.74 0.94 20.06
C THR A 124 -2.96 1.12 18.56
N ILE A 125 -2.48 2.22 17.97
CA ILE A 125 -2.55 2.45 16.52
C ILE A 125 -1.75 1.39 15.77
N ASN A 126 -0.55 1.02 16.25
CA ASN A 126 0.26 -0.03 15.64
C ASN A 126 -0.49 -1.36 15.61
N VAL A 127 -1.09 -1.77 16.73
CA VAL A 127 -1.84 -3.04 16.81
C VAL A 127 -3.09 -3.01 15.93
N ALA A 128 -3.81 -1.89 15.90
CA ALA A 128 -5.06 -1.76 15.16
C ALA A 128 -4.86 -1.62 13.65
N LEU A 129 -3.84 -0.88 13.21
CA LEU A 129 -3.64 -0.51 11.80
C LEU A 129 -2.37 -1.12 11.20
N ALA A 130 -1.22 -0.93 11.85
CA ALA A 130 0.06 -1.39 11.30
C ALA A 130 0.16 -2.92 11.29
N GLY A 131 -0.32 -3.60 12.33
CA GLY A 131 -0.37 -5.06 12.44
C GLY A 131 -1.08 -5.71 11.25
N PRO A 132 -2.36 -5.40 10.99
CA PRO A 132 -3.06 -5.92 9.82
C PRO A 132 -2.36 -5.52 8.51
N PHE A 133 -1.87 -4.29 8.42
CA PHE A 133 -1.12 -3.82 7.25
C PHE A 133 0.11 -4.68 6.98
N PHE A 134 0.90 -5.09 7.98
CA PHE A 134 2.09 -5.91 7.77
C PHE A 134 1.78 -7.26 7.13
N LEU A 135 0.68 -7.90 7.56
CA LEU A 135 0.22 -9.15 6.96
C LEU A 135 -0.18 -8.94 5.49
N PHE A 136 -0.97 -7.89 5.21
CA PHE A 136 -1.34 -7.55 3.83
C PHE A 136 -0.12 -7.19 2.99
N ALA A 137 0.82 -6.43 3.52
CA ALA A 137 2.04 -6.02 2.83
C ALA A 137 2.87 -7.24 2.45
N MET A 138 3.08 -8.18 3.39
CA MET A 138 3.80 -9.41 3.12
C MET A 138 3.18 -10.19 1.94
N ILE A 139 1.88 -10.44 1.97
CA ILE A 139 1.17 -11.19 0.90
C ILE A 139 1.27 -10.45 -0.44
N ASN A 140 1.02 -9.14 -0.45
CA ASN A 140 0.98 -8.37 -1.69
C ASN A 140 2.36 -8.09 -2.30
N PHE A 141 3.42 -7.99 -1.48
CA PHE A 141 4.79 -7.89 -1.98
C PHE A 141 5.26 -9.21 -2.61
N ILE A 142 4.84 -10.36 -2.06
CA ILE A 142 5.08 -11.67 -2.66
C ILE A 142 4.33 -11.78 -4.00
N SER A 143 3.03 -11.44 -4.02
CA SER A 143 2.20 -11.52 -5.23
C SER A 143 2.48 -10.42 -6.26
N GLY A 144 3.14 -9.32 -5.90
CA GLY A 144 3.42 -8.20 -6.79
C GLY A 144 2.22 -7.31 -7.12
N HIS A 145 1.26 -7.15 -6.20
CA HIS A 145 0.09 -6.32 -6.42
C HIS A 145 0.40 -4.82 -6.23
N ASN A 146 0.28 -4.02 -7.29
CA ASN A 146 0.64 -2.60 -7.26
C ASN A 146 -0.21 -1.73 -6.31
N TRP A 147 -1.43 -2.16 -5.95
CA TRP A 147 -2.30 -1.35 -5.08
C TRP A 147 -1.75 -1.20 -3.65
N ILE A 148 -0.90 -2.13 -3.19
CA ILE A 148 -0.27 -2.08 -1.84
C ILE A 148 0.63 -0.85 -1.67
N ARG A 149 1.05 -0.24 -2.79
CA ARG A 149 1.86 0.96 -2.85
C ARG A 149 1.34 2.06 -1.93
N LEU A 150 0.06 2.41 -2.04
CA LEU A 150 -0.50 3.54 -1.30
C LEU A 150 -0.55 3.27 0.22
N PRO A 151 -1.08 2.11 0.68
CA PRO A 151 -0.93 1.70 2.08
C PRO A 151 0.52 1.72 2.59
N THR A 152 1.49 1.25 1.79
CA THR A 152 2.90 1.26 2.20
C THR A 152 3.47 2.67 2.34
N LEU A 153 3.11 3.61 1.47
CA LEU A 153 3.51 5.02 1.60
C LEU A 153 2.91 5.67 2.85
N ILE A 154 1.64 5.41 3.15
CA ILE A 154 0.97 5.92 4.34
C ILE A 154 1.65 5.37 5.59
N TRP A 155 1.78 4.04 5.68
CA TRP A 155 2.41 3.39 6.82
C TRP A 155 3.85 3.87 7.05
N SER A 156 4.68 3.92 5.99
CA SER A 156 6.08 4.35 6.13
C SER A 156 6.19 5.79 6.62
N SER A 157 5.31 6.68 6.16
CA SER A 157 5.24 8.06 6.63
C SER A 157 4.84 8.14 8.10
N CYS A 158 3.79 7.41 8.50
CA CYS A 158 3.35 7.34 9.90
C CYS A 158 4.43 6.75 10.81
N ASN A 159 5.13 5.70 10.36
CA ASN A 159 6.17 5.06 11.16
C ASN A 159 7.39 5.97 11.36
N LEU A 160 7.81 6.70 10.32
CA LEU A 160 8.87 7.71 10.45
C LEU A 160 8.50 8.81 11.44
N TYR A 161 7.26 9.30 11.38
CA TYR A 161 6.76 10.30 12.33
C TYR A 161 6.75 9.77 13.77
N SER A 162 6.23 8.56 14.00
CA SER A 162 6.21 7.92 15.32
C SER A 162 7.62 7.70 15.87
N LEU A 163 8.58 7.30 15.04
CA LEU A 163 9.97 7.13 15.45
C LEU A 163 10.59 8.44 15.92
N VAL A 164 10.33 9.56 15.24
CA VAL A 164 10.84 10.87 15.67
C VAL A 164 10.28 11.24 17.04
N ILE A 165 8.99 11.03 17.28
CA ILE A 165 8.38 11.29 18.61
C ILE A 165 9.03 10.42 19.69
N ILE A 166 9.10 9.12 19.46
CA ILE A 166 9.61 8.16 20.46
C ILE A 166 11.08 8.47 20.78
N VAL A 167 11.92 8.65 19.76
CA VAL A 167 13.34 8.95 19.95
C VAL A 167 13.52 10.28 20.69
N THR A 168 12.71 11.29 20.37
CA THR A 168 12.79 12.59 21.05
C THR A 168 12.44 12.46 22.54
N GLU A 169 11.39 11.71 22.88
CA GLU A 169 11.04 11.45 24.28
C GLU A 169 12.16 10.69 25.01
N GLU A 170 12.75 9.68 24.38
CA GLU A 170 13.83 8.90 24.96
C GLU A 170 15.01 9.80 25.33
N PHE A 171 15.43 10.71 24.44
CA PHE A 171 16.49 11.70 24.73
C PHE A 171 16.08 12.76 25.77
N ALA A 172 14.78 13.05 25.92
CA ALA A 172 14.30 14.03 26.89
C ALA A 172 14.22 13.44 28.32
N THR A 173 13.95 12.13 28.43
CA THR A 173 13.71 11.45 29.71
C THR A 173 14.93 10.69 30.22
N ALA A 174 15.81 10.23 29.32
CA ALA A 174 17.02 9.49 29.66
C ALA A 174 18.10 9.65 28.56
N GLU A 175 19.27 9.05 28.78
CA GLU A 175 20.22 8.83 27.68
C GLU A 175 19.95 7.45 27.06
N PRO A 176 19.47 7.38 25.80
CA PRO A 176 19.14 6.11 25.19
C PRO A 176 20.41 5.28 24.94
N SER A 177 20.34 3.99 25.28
CA SER A 177 21.44 3.08 25.00
C SER A 177 21.73 2.97 23.49
N ALA A 178 22.99 2.73 23.13
CA ALA A 178 23.39 2.55 21.73
C ALA A 178 22.60 1.42 21.04
N VAL A 179 22.31 0.33 21.78
CA VAL A 179 21.50 -0.80 21.29
C VAL A 179 20.10 -0.34 20.89
N LEU A 180 19.47 0.49 21.72
CA LEU A 180 18.14 1.05 21.43
C LEU A 180 18.18 1.97 20.20
N LEU A 181 19.23 2.80 20.07
CA LEU A 181 19.40 3.66 18.90
C LEU A 181 19.59 2.86 17.60
N TYR A 182 20.35 1.76 17.63
CA TYR A 182 20.47 0.87 16.47
C TYR A 182 19.14 0.21 16.10
N TYR A 183 18.35 -0.18 17.10
CA TYR A 183 17.01 -0.72 16.88
C TYR A 183 16.09 0.30 16.17
N TYR A 184 16.06 1.55 16.64
CA TYR A 184 15.30 2.62 15.99
C TYR A 184 15.84 2.98 14.60
N ALA A 185 17.15 3.03 14.43
CA ALA A 185 17.78 3.29 13.14
C ALA A 185 17.40 2.22 12.12
N ALA A 186 17.37 0.94 12.50
CA ALA A 186 16.91 -0.14 11.63
C ALA A 186 15.47 0.09 11.14
N HIS A 187 14.57 0.51 12.05
CA HIS A 187 13.18 0.81 11.68
C HIS A 187 13.07 2.04 10.79
N PHE A 188 13.89 3.06 11.05
CA PHE A 188 13.97 4.27 10.25
C PHE A 188 14.40 3.96 8.81
N PHE A 189 15.51 3.24 8.64
CA PHE A 189 16.03 2.89 7.31
C PHE A 189 15.10 1.98 6.53
N VAL A 190 14.46 1.00 7.18
CA VAL A 190 13.47 0.16 6.49
C VAL A 190 12.25 0.97 6.06
N SER A 191 11.82 1.95 6.87
CA SER A 191 10.72 2.84 6.49
C SER A 191 11.08 3.70 5.28
N LEU A 192 12.28 4.26 5.24
CA LEU A 192 12.78 4.98 4.06
C LEU A 192 12.88 4.08 2.84
N LEU A 193 13.35 2.84 3.01
CA LEU A 193 13.42 1.87 1.93
C LEU A 193 12.02 1.55 1.39
N ALA A 194 11.06 1.27 2.26
CA ALA A 194 9.67 0.99 1.89
C ALA A 194 9.02 2.20 1.17
N PHE A 195 9.28 3.41 1.67
CA PHE A 195 8.82 4.66 1.07
C PHE A 195 9.40 4.86 -0.33
N TYR A 196 10.72 4.80 -0.47
CA TYR A 196 11.41 4.93 -1.75
C TYR A 196 10.95 3.85 -2.75
N ARG A 197 10.86 2.61 -2.29
CA ARG A 197 10.45 1.46 -3.10
C ARG A 197 9.04 1.60 -3.65
N SER A 198 8.15 2.23 -2.89
CA SER A 198 6.73 2.45 -3.22
C SER A 198 6.48 3.81 -3.89
N TRP A 199 7.53 4.61 -4.12
CA TRP A 199 7.38 5.93 -4.73
C TRP A 199 6.84 5.86 -6.16
N LYS A 200 7.31 4.89 -6.94
CA LYS A 200 6.88 4.68 -8.34
C LYS A 200 5.43 4.20 -8.41
N PRO A 201 4.62 4.66 -9.39
CA PRO A 201 3.22 4.26 -9.53
C PRO A 201 2.98 2.75 -9.69
N PHE A 202 3.89 2.07 -10.40
CA PHE A 202 3.83 0.63 -10.66
C PHE A 202 5.11 -0.06 -10.16
N PRO A 203 5.25 -0.23 -8.83
CA PRO A 203 6.47 -0.77 -8.23
C PRO A 203 6.80 -2.20 -8.68
N PHE A 204 5.83 -2.95 -9.22
CA PHE A 204 6.00 -4.35 -9.62
C PHE A 204 5.85 -4.59 -11.13
N GLY A 205 5.72 -3.53 -11.93
CA GLY A 205 5.45 -3.61 -13.37
C GLY A 205 3.96 -3.76 -13.69
N GLY A 206 3.62 -4.34 -14.85
CA GLY A 206 2.21 -4.62 -15.21
C GLY A 206 1.41 -3.41 -15.67
N TYR A 207 2.05 -2.43 -16.31
CA TYR A 207 1.39 -1.24 -16.86
C TYR A 207 1.60 -1.12 -18.38
N LEU A 208 0.73 -0.35 -19.01
CA LEU A 208 0.82 -0.01 -20.42
C LEU A 208 1.80 1.14 -20.60
N ARG A 209 2.84 0.92 -21.40
CA ARG A 209 3.79 1.96 -21.79
C ARG A 209 3.56 2.36 -23.24
N LEU A 210 3.42 3.66 -23.48
CA LEU A 210 3.43 4.25 -24.82
C LEU A 210 4.88 4.38 -25.29
N VAL A 211 5.26 3.60 -26.30
CA VAL A 211 6.58 3.67 -26.92
C VAL A 211 6.46 4.45 -28.23
N HIS A 212 7.35 5.44 -28.40
CA HIS A 212 7.49 6.18 -29.64
C HIS A 212 8.54 5.50 -30.52
N ASP A 213 8.14 5.08 -31.71
CA ASP A 213 9.05 4.50 -32.69
C ASP A 213 9.87 5.64 -33.32
N SER A 214 11.10 5.84 -32.85
CA SER A 214 12.08 6.74 -33.47
C SER A 214 12.84 5.94 -34.54
N ARG A 215 12.28 5.90 -35.74
CA ARG A 215 13.03 5.48 -36.94
C ARG A 215 13.97 6.59 -37.39
#